data_AF-A0A6L5XMX9-F1
#
_entry.id   AF-A0A6L5XMX9-F1
#
_cell.length_a   1.000
_cell.length_b   1.000
_cell.length_c   1.000
_cell.angle_alpha   90.00
_cell.angle_beta   90.00
_cell.angle_gamma   90.00
#
_symmetry.space_group_name_H-M   'P 1'
#
loop_
_entity.id
_entity.type
_entity.pdbx_description
1 polymer ?
#
loop_
_entity_poly.entity_id
_entity_poly.type
_entity_poly.pdbx_seq_one_letter_code
_entity_poly.pdbx_strand_id
1 'polypeptide(L)' 'MKYLIVEDFSGQAVPFIFPRRVDHGDMREQLPYGQILSGGVLELGPEGFLCSGGNSELGIKARPEEDAAIIAEALRHR' A
#
# COMPACT_ATOMS: atom_id res chain seq x y z
N MET A 1 1.01 1.65 10.27
CA MET A 1 2.04 1.34 9.26
C MET A 1 1.83 2.29 8.08
N LYS A 2 2.75 2.34 7.14
CA LYS A 2 2.50 2.89 5.80
C LYS A 2 2.39 1.74 4.81
N TYR A 3 1.80 2.00 3.65
CA TYR A 3 1.73 1.01 2.59
C TYR A 3 1.85 1.64 1.20
N LEU A 4 2.27 0.82 0.25
CA LEU A 4 2.15 1.03 -1.19
C LEU A 4 1.49 -0.20 -1.78
N ILE A 5 0.59 -0.01 -2.75
CA ILE A 5 0.13 -1.07 -3.64
C ILE A 5 0.76 -0.82 -4.99
N VAL A 6 1.48 -1.82 -5.48
CA VAL A 6 2.16 -1.78 -6.78
C VAL A 6 1.59 -2.84 -7.70
N GLU A 7 1.74 -2.63 -9.00
CA GLU A 7 1.48 -3.65 -9.99
C GLU A 7 2.74 -4.50 -10.20
N ASP A 8 2.61 -5.82 -10.07
CA ASP A 8 3.70 -6.75 -10.38
C ASP A 8 3.82 -7.04 -11.88
N PHE A 9 4.79 -7.88 -12.26
CA PHE A 9 5.03 -8.22 -13.66
C PHE A 9 3.90 -9.00 -14.35
N SER A 10 2.92 -9.51 -13.58
CA SER A 10 1.74 -10.19 -14.08
C SER A 10 0.49 -9.31 -14.13
N GLY A 11 0.61 -8.03 -13.75
CA GLY A 11 -0.53 -7.12 -13.62
C GLY A 11 -1.28 -7.26 -12.29
N GLN A 12 -0.73 -8.00 -11.32
CA GLN A 12 -1.39 -8.20 -10.03
C GLN A 12 -1.06 -7.06 -9.06
N ALA A 13 -2.07 -6.61 -8.32
CA ALA A 13 -1.90 -5.64 -7.24
C ALA A 13 -1.26 -6.30 -6.01
N VAL A 14 -0.06 -5.85 -5.62
CA VAL A 14 0.72 -6.39 -4.52
C VAL A 14 0.94 -5.33 -3.44
N PRO A 15 0.52 -5.57 -2.17
CA PRO A 15 0.73 -4.62 -1.09
C PRO A 15 2.10 -4.79 -0.43
N PHE A 16 2.79 -3.67 -0.21
CA PHE A 16 4.00 -3.55 0.60
C PHE A 16 3.70 -2.73 1.84
N ILE A 17 3.83 -3.32 3.02
CA ILE A 17 3.55 -2.66 4.31
C ILE A 17 4.86 -2.41 5.04
N PHE A 18 5.06 -1.18 5.52
CA PHE A 18 6.34 -0.76 6.09
C PHE A 18 6.19 0.21 7.28
N PRO A 19 7.25 0.37 8.10
CA PRO A 19 7.20 1.22 9.28
C PRO A 19 6.86 2.67 8.96
N ARG A 20 6.13 3.35 9.87
CA ARG A 20 5.72 4.76 9.70
C ARG A 20 6.90 5.72 9.45
N ARG A 21 8.11 5.37 9.92
CA ARG A 21 9.34 6.18 9.82
C ARG A 21 9.97 6.23 8.43
N VAL A 22 9.61 5.32 7.53
CA VAL A 22 10.14 5.29 6.16
C VAL A 22 9.21 6.13 5.28
N ASP A 23 9.75 6.95 4.38
CA ASP A 23 8.91 7.69 3.45
C ASP A 23 8.36 6.79 2.33
N HIS A 24 7.23 7.19 1.72
CA HIS A 24 6.69 6.46 0.58
C HIS A 24 7.64 6.53 -0.63
N GLY A 25 8.31 7.68 -0.84
CA GLY A 25 9.31 7.87 -1.88
C GLY A 25 10.51 6.93 -1.69
N ASP A 26 11.08 6.94 -0.48
CA ASP A 26 12.19 6.04 -0.13
C ASP A 26 11.82 4.57 -0.37
N MET A 27 10.61 4.17 0.06
CA MET A 27 10.15 2.80 -0.14
C MET A 27 9.98 2.50 -1.63
N ARG A 28 9.39 3.41 -2.41
CA ARG A 28 9.22 3.24 -3.86
C ARG A 28 10.55 3.01 -4.56
N GLU A 29 11.63 3.69 -4.17
CA GLU A 29 12.95 3.51 -4.77
C GLU A 29 13.56 2.13 -4.50
N GLN A 30 13.21 1.49 -3.37
CA GLN A 30 13.66 0.13 -3.05
C GLN A 30 12.90 -0.96 -3.81
N LEU A 31 11.73 -0.65 -4.36
CA LEU A 31 10.85 -1.62 -5.00
C LEU A 31 11.23 -1.82 -6.49
N PRO A 32 11.37 -3.07 -6.96
CA PRO A 32 11.72 -3.37 -8.37
C PRO A 32 10.54 -3.18 -9.35
N TYR A 33 9.46 -2.51 -8.93
CA TYR A 33 8.23 -2.38 -9.69
C TYR A 33 8.12 -0.99 -10.33
N GLY A 34 7.49 -0.91 -11.50
CA GLY A 34 7.36 0.34 -12.26
C GLY A 34 6.20 1.20 -11.76
N GLN A 35 5.05 0.59 -11.51
CA GLN A 35 3.79 1.30 -11.32
C GLN A 35 3.27 1.17 -9.87
N ILE A 36 3.02 2.32 -9.26
CA ILE A 36 2.27 2.41 -8.00
C ILE A 36 0.80 2.63 -8.35
N LEU A 37 -0.08 1.79 -7.80
CA LEU A 37 -1.52 1.91 -7.96
C LEU A 37 -2.12 2.85 -6.90
N SER A 38 -1.66 2.71 -5.65
CA SER A 38 -2.13 3.50 -4.51
C SER A 38 -1.14 3.42 -3.34
N GLY A 39 -1.37 4.23 -2.31
CA GLY A 39 -0.56 4.19 -1.10
C GLY A 39 -1.03 5.16 -0.05
N GLY A 40 -0.61 4.93 1.20
CA GLY A 40 -1.02 5.79 2.31
C GLY A 40 -0.62 5.23 3.67
N VAL A 41 -1.44 5.52 4.67
CA VAL A 41 -1.34 5.01 6.03
C VAL A 41 -2.28 3.83 6.21
N LEU A 42 -1.76 2.79 6.85
CA LEU A 42 -2.50 1.57 7.21
C LEU A 42 -2.64 1.48 8.72
N GLU A 43 -3.87 1.33 9.18
CA GLU A 43 -4.20 1.05 10.58
C GLU A 43 -5.01 -0.24 10.67
N LEU A 44 -4.95 -0.93 11.82
CA LEU A 44 -5.78 -2.09 12.11
C LEU A 44 -6.88 -1.64 13.06
N GLY A 45 -8.11 -1.57 12.55
CA GLY A 45 -9.30 -1.28 13.32
C GLY A 45 -10.01 -2.56 13.78
N PRO A 46 -11.15 -2.42 14.49
CA PRO A 46 -11.92 -3.56 15.00
C PRO A 46 -12.53 -4.44 13.90
N GLU A 47 -12.82 -3.86 12.71
CA GLU A 47 -13.44 -4.57 11.58
C GLU A 47 -12.43 -4.95 10.48
N GLY A 48 -11.13 -4.67 10.68
CA GLY A 48 -10.07 -4.98 9.73
C GLY A 48 -9.18 -3.78 9.41
N PHE A 49 -8.59 -3.80 8.23
CA PHE A 49 -7.63 -2.79 7.80
C PHE A 49 -8.31 -1.48 7.40
N LEU A 50 -7.76 -0.36 7.87
CA LEU A 50 -8.19 0.99 7.52
C LEU A 50 -7.08 1.68 6.74
N CYS A 51 -7.40 2.09 5.51
CA CYS A 51 -6.48 2.73 4.58
C CYS A 51 -6.86 4.21 4.39
N SER A 52 -5.89 5.12 4.54
CA SER A 52 -6.15 6.56 4.40
C SER A 52 -4.94 7.35 3.91
N GLY A 53 -5.16 8.61 3.52
CA GLY A 53 -4.11 9.53 3.12
C GLY A 53 -3.64 9.32 1.68
N GLY A 54 -2.33 9.52 1.47
CA GLY A 54 -1.67 9.53 0.17
C GLY A 54 -0.26 10.09 0.29
N ASN A 55 0.41 10.24 -0.84
CA ASN A 55 1.67 10.97 -0.93
C ASN A 55 1.63 11.87 -2.18
N SER A 56 1.68 13.20 -1.95
CA SER A 56 1.54 14.19 -3.02
C SER A 56 2.74 14.22 -3.97
N GLU A 57 3.94 13.94 -3.47
CA GLU A 57 5.17 13.93 -4.28
C GLU A 57 5.16 12.79 -5.29
N LEU A 58 4.60 11.63 -4.88
CA LEU A 58 4.38 10.49 -5.76
C LEU A 58 3.07 10.57 -6.56
N GLY A 59 2.21 11.55 -6.29
CA GLY A 59 0.91 11.69 -6.96
C GLY A 59 -0.07 10.55 -6.64
N ILE A 60 0.08 9.88 -5.50
CA ILE A 60 -0.74 8.70 -5.13
C ILE A 60 -1.69 9.02 -3.98
N LYS A 61 -2.84 8.34 -3.97
CA LYS A 61 -3.86 8.46 -2.93
C LYS A 61 -4.33 7.07 -2.49
N ALA A 62 -4.66 6.94 -1.21
CA ALA A 62 -5.32 5.76 -0.69
C ALA A 62 -6.72 5.59 -1.30
N ARG A 63 -7.09 4.33 -1.58
CA ARG A 63 -8.42 3.88 -1.98
C ARG A 63 -8.97 3.02 -0.85
N PRO A 64 -9.65 3.61 0.15
CA PRO A 64 -9.83 2.99 1.46
C PRO A 64 -10.38 1.56 1.44
N GLU A 65 -11.45 1.31 0.70
CA GLU A 65 -12.12 -0.01 0.64
C GLU A 65 -11.32 -1.01 -0.22
N GLU A 66 -10.88 -0.59 -1.41
CA GLU A 66 -10.17 -1.45 -2.35
C GLU A 66 -8.79 -1.87 -1.81
N ASP A 67 -8.03 -0.91 -1.28
CA ASP A 67 -6.70 -1.16 -0.74
C ASP A 67 -6.76 -2.03 0.52
N ALA A 68 -7.76 -1.81 1.39
CA ALA A 68 -7.98 -2.66 2.56
C ALA A 68 -8.32 -4.10 2.16
N ALA A 69 -9.11 -4.32 1.10
CA ALA A 69 -9.44 -5.64 0.59
C ALA A 69 -8.22 -6.37 0.02
N ILE A 70 -7.39 -5.68 -0.77
CA ILE A 70 -6.13 -6.22 -1.31
C ILE A 70 -5.17 -6.61 -0.18
N ILE A 71 -5.00 -5.73 0.80
CA ILE A 71 -4.12 -5.97 1.96
C ILE A 71 -4.64 -7.16 2.80
N ALA A 72 -5.96 -7.22 3.05
CA ALA A 72 -6.56 -8.33 3.78
C ALA A 72 -6.31 -9.65 3.05
N GLU A 73 -6.55 -9.72 1.74
CA GLU A 73 -6.30 -10.92 0.93
C GLU A 73 -4.83 -11.36 0.97
N ALA A 74 -3.90 -10.43 0.75
CA ALA A 74 -2.47 -10.76 0.74
C ALA A 74 -1.97 -11.29 2.10
N LEU A 75 -2.58 -10.85 3.20
CA LEU A 75 -2.23 -11.27 4.56
C LEU A 75 -3.06 -12.47 5.07
N ARG A 76 -4.13 -12.88 4.38
CA ARG A 76 -4.94 -14.06 4.73
C ARG A 76 -4.17 -15.38 4.61
N HIS A 77 -3.20 -15.45 3.68
CA HIS A 77 -2.50 -16.69 3.32
C HIS A 77 -1.14 -16.88 3.99
N ARG A 78 -0.94 -16.35 5.20
CA ARG A 78 0.30 -16.53 5.97
C ARG A 78 0.07 -17.24 7.29
#